data_AF-A0A640W4Q9-F1
#
_entry.id   AF-A0A640W4Q9-F1
#
_cell.length_a   1.000
_cell.length_b   1.000
_cell.length_c   1.000
_cell.angle_alpha   90.00
_cell.angle_beta   90.00
_cell.angle_gamma   90.00
#
_symmetry.space_group_name_H-M   'P 1'
#
loop_
_entity.id
_entity.type
_entity.pdbx_description
1 polymer ?
#
loop_
_entity_poly.entity_id
_entity_poly.type
_entity_poly.pdbx_seq_one_letter_code
_entity_poly.pdbx_strand_id
1 'polypeptide(L)'
;MGLHEILRAKDMRTAIRTAYRLDESPDSLILWIDENMPHEYINAHDLHNAYEFLSRADVFLGRTWRRQYYGLWSYALELMTGGVAVAKKHSYAGFTKYSFPNWLRIMAASKQSRAIKEEIAAKVGRVMHCSRRKAMEMLPYIKKMAEHAEIAAKFDFSQQELQFLIGEKAVEVMEEKKKVRKTARQQKTLF
;
A
#
# COMPACT_ATOMS: atom_id res chain seq x y z
N MET A 1 -4.70 24.95 2.14
CA MET A 1 -4.24 25.23 3.53
C MET A 1 -5.46 25.27 4.43
N GLY A 2 -5.63 24.30 5.32
CA GLY A 2 -6.76 24.22 6.27
C GLY A 2 -6.64 23.03 7.24
N LEU A 3 -5.70 22.13 6.98
CA LEU A 3 -5.38 21.01 7.86
C LEU A 3 -4.93 21.43 9.27
N HIS A 4 -4.14 22.49 9.40
CA HIS A 4 -3.75 23.02 10.71
C HIS A 4 -4.95 23.54 11.51
N GLU A 5 -5.94 24.14 10.86
CA GLU A 5 -7.17 24.59 11.50
C GLU A 5 -8.00 23.40 12.00
N ILE A 6 -8.04 22.29 11.25
CA ILE A 6 -8.71 21.06 11.65
C ILE A 6 -8.03 20.49 12.91
N LEU A 7 -6.72 20.24 12.86
CA LEU A 7 -6.01 19.62 13.99
C LEU A 7 -5.94 20.54 15.20
N ARG A 8 -5.96 21.87 15.04
CA ARG A 8 -5.95 22.83 16.15
C ARG A 8 -7.32 23.22 16.66
N ALA A 9 -8.40 22.88 15.96
CA ALA A 9 -9.75 23.22 16.39
C ALA A 9 -10.03 22.75 17.82
N LYS A 10 -10.77 23.59 18.57
CA LYS A 10 -11.25 23.28 19.92
C LYS A 10 -12.63 22.61 19.88
N ASP A 11 -13.41 22.90 18.84
CA ASP A 11 -14.77 22.42 18.67
C ASP A 11 -14.91 21.57 17.41
N MET A 12 -15.68 20.48 17.53
CA MET A 12 -15.98 19.55 16.44
C MET A 12 -16.54 20.26 15.20
N ARG A 13 -17.49 21.19 15.39
CA ARG A 13 -18.16 21.91 14.30
C ARG A 13 -17.20 22.74 13.46
N THR A 14 -16.20 23.34 14.11
CA THR A 14 -15.20 24.16 13.42
C THR A 14 -14.33 23.29 12.53
N ALA A 15 -13.83 22.16 13.05
CA ALA A 15 -13.05 21.20 12.28
C ALA A 15 -13.82 20.66 11.07
N ILE A 16 -15.07 20.23 11.26
CA ILE A 16 -15.93 19.70 10.19
C ILE A 16 -16.17 20.74 9.12
N ARG A 17 -16.53 21.97 9.51
CA ARG A 17 -16.80 23.05 8.55
C ARG A 17 -15.54 23.43 7.77
N THR A 18 -14.38 23.45 8.40
CA THR A 18 -13.10 23.66 7.71
C THR A 18 -12.83 22.52 6.73
N ALA A 19 -13.11 21.28 7.12
CA ALA A 19 -12.96 20.12 6.23
C ALA A 19 -13.84 20.22 4.98
N TYR A 20 -15.11 20.62 5.13
CA TYR A 20 -16.01 20.83 3.97
C TYR A 20 -15.59 21.98 3.05
N ARG A 21 -14.78 22.92 3.55
CA ARG A 21 -14.21 24.02 2.73
C ARG A 21 -12.94 23.61 2.01
N LEU A 22 -12.32 22.51 2.42
CA LEU A 22 -11.20 21.93 1.68
C LEU A 22 -11.76 21.22 0.45
N ASP A 23 -11.18 21.52 -0.70
CA ASP A 23 -11.45 20.79 -1.95
C ASP A 23 -10.63 19.49 -1.99
N GLU A 24 -10.74 18.68 -0.93
CA GLU A 24 -10.00 17.44 -0.77
C GLU A 24 -10.98 16.30 -0.47
N SER A 25 -10.86 15.22 -1.23
CA SER A 25 -11.66 14.01 -1.04
C SER A 25 -11.38 13.36 0.33
N PRO A 26 -12.39 12.77 1.02
CA PRO A 26 -12.20 12.14 2.33
C PRO A 26 -11.12 11.05 2.38
N ASP A 27 -10.96 10.30 1.30
CA ASP A 27 -9.93 9.26 1.14
C ASP A 27 -8.51 9.82 1.00
N SER A 28 -8.37 11.04 0.49
CA SER A 28 -7.08 11.76 0.52
C SER A 28 -6.87 12.48 1.86
N LEU A 29 -7.90 13.14 2.39
CA LEU A 29 -7.82 13.92 3.62
C LEU A 29 -7.42 13.07 4.83
N ILE A 30 -7.87 11.82 4.92
CA ILE A 30 -7.48 10.92 6.02
C ILE A 30 -5.96 10.69 6.07
N LEU A 31 -5.31 10.61 4.91
CA LEU A 31 -3.85 10.42 4.79
C LEU A 31 -3.10 11.68 5.20
N TRP A 32 -3.64 12.85 4.85
CA TRP A 32 -3.13 14.14 5.31
C TRP A 32 -3.20 14.26 6.84
N ILE A 33 -4.30 13.82 7.44
CA ILE A 33 -4.47 13.83 8.90
C ILE A 33 -3.50 12.84 9.56
N ASP A 34 -3.42 11.61 9.07
CA ASP A 34 -2.51 10.58 9.61
C ASP A 34 -1.05 11.05 9.63
N GLU A 35 -0.55 11.57 8.52
CA GLU A 35 0.84 12.03 8.41
C GLU A 35 1.16 13.16 9.40
N ASN A 36 0.23 14.09 9.59
CA ASN A 36 0.50 15.33 10.31
C ASN A 36 0.06 15.31 11.77
N MET A 37 -0.81 14.39 12.16
CA MET A 37 -1.35 14.30 13.51
C MET A 37 -0.26 14.02 14.58
N PRO A 38 0.70 13.10 14.38
CA PRO A 38 1.81 12.91 15.34
C PRO A 38 2.73 14.12 15.49
N HIS A 39 2.79 14.98 14.48
CA HIS A 39 3.58 16.21 14.54
C HIS A 39 2.91 17.30 15.38
N GLU A 40 1.58 17.32 15.42
CA GLU A 40 0.81 18.28 16.21
C GLU A 40 0.54 17.75 17.63
N TYR A 41 0.16 16.47 17.78
CA TYR A 41 -0.29 15.90 19.04
C TYR A 41 0.87 15.20 19.75
N ILE A 42 1.59 15.96 20.56
CA ILE A 42 2.80 15.49 21.25
C ILE A 42 2.47 14.55 22.42
N ASN A 43 1.31 14.73 23.07
CA ASN A 43 0.93 13.88 24.20
C ASN A 43 0.44 12.52 23.70
N ALA A 44 0.99 11.43 24.25
CA ALA A 44 0.68 10.07 23.83
C ALA A 44 -0.81 9.69 24.02
N HIS A 45 -1.49 10.17 25.07
CA HIS A 45 -2.89 9.87 25.29
C HIS A 45 -3.80 10.59 24.29
N ASP A 46 -3.51 11.84 23.97
CA ASP A 46 -4.26 12.61 22.98
C ASP A 46 -4.07 12.01 21.58
N LEU A 47 -2.84 11.62 21.24
CA LEU A 47 -2.52 10.94 19.99
C LEU A 47 -3.23 9.59 19.88
N HIS A 48 -3.23 8.79 20.95
CA HIS A 48 -3.96 7.52 21.01
C HIS A 48 -5.46 7.70 20.76
N ASN A 49 -6.10 8.63 21.48
CA ASN A 49 -7.53 8.91 21.32
C ASN A 49 -7.85 9.40 19.90
N ALA A 50 -6.97 10.22 19.32
CA ALA A 50 -7.14 10.72 17.97
C ALA A 50 -7.05 9.58 16.93
N TYR A 51 -6.10 8.66 17.09
CA TYR A 51 -5.99 7.46 16.26
C TYR A 51 -7.20 6.52 16.38
N GLU A 52 -7.84 6.42 17.54
CA GLU A 52 -9.10 5.70 17.70
C GLU A 52 -10.20 6.26 16.78
N PHE A 53 -10.35 7.59 16.72
CA PHE A 53 -11.30 8.22 15.81
C PHE A 53 -10.91 8.05 14.34
N LEU A 54 -9.62 8.23 14.02
CA LEU A 54 -9.09 8.08 12.67
C LEU A 54 -9.27 6.65 12.13
N SER A 55 -9.00 5.64 12.96
CA SER A 55 -9.21 4.23 12.66
C SER A 55 -10.68 3.91 12.34
N ARG A 56 -11.62 4.48 13.11
CA ARG A 56 -13.05 4.33 12.83
C ARG A 56 -13.45 4.99 11.52
N ALA A 57 -12.88 6.14 11.19
CA ALA A 57 -13.10 6.81 9.91
C ALA A 57 -12.62 5.93 8.73
N ASP A 58 -11.44 5.31 8.84
CA ASP A 58 -10.91 4.39 7.82
C ASP A 58 -11.85 3.20 7.57
N VAL A 59 -12.46 2.64 8.63
CA VAL A 59 -13.47 1.58 8.50
C VAL A 59 -14.67 2.04 7.65
N PHE A 60 -15.13 3.29 7.80
CA PHE A 60 -16.21 3.84 6.97
C PHE A 60 -15.76 4.05 5.52
N LEU A 61 -14.53 4.51 5.28
CA LEU A 61 -13.98 4.61 3.93
C LEU A 61 -13.88 3.24 3.26
N GLY A 62 -13.35 2.24 3.96
CA GLY A 62 -13.28 0.86 3.46
C GLY A 62 -14.66 0.26 3.16
N ARG A 63 -15.68 0.57 3.97
CA ARG A 63 -17.07 0.19 3.69
C ARG A 63 -17.64 0.91 2.47
N THR A 64 -17.29 2.19 2.28
CA THR A 64 -17.69 2.96 1.11
C THR A 64 -17.18 2.30 -0.16
N TRP A 65 -15.89 1.97 -0.22
CA TRP A 65 -15.28 1.32 -1.38
C TRP A 65 -15.90 -0.06 -1.68
N ARG A 66 -16.19 -0.86 -0.64
CA ARG A 66 -16.80 -2.19 -0.84
C ARG A 66 -18.24 -2.14 -1.32
N ARG A 67 -19.02 -1.16 -0.84
CA ARG A 67 -20.46 -1.05 -1.12
C ARG A 67 -20.82 -0.03 -2.20
N GLN A 68 -19.85 0.77 -2.63
CA GLN A 68 -20.06 1.92 -3.51
C GLN A 68 -21.11 2.92 -2.98
N TYR A 69 -21.29 2.97 -1.66
CA TYR A 69 -22.25 3.84 -1.00
C TYR A 69 -21.56 5.06 -0.39
N TYR A 70 -21.49 6.15 -1.16
CA TYR A 70 -20.78 7.38 -0.80
C TYR A 70 -21.43 8.19 0.32
N GLY A 71 -22.66 7.85 0.74
CA GLY A 71 -23.28 8.46 1.93
C GLY A 71 -22.51 8.18 3.22
N LEU A 72 -21.60 7.20 3.26
CA LEU A 72 -20.72 6.95 4.40
C LEU A 72 -19.56 7.92 4.51
N TRP A 73 -19.29 8.73 3.47
CA TRP A 73 -18.24 9.74 3.50
C TRP A 73 -18.48 10.83 4.52
N SER A 74 -19.73 11.24 4.75
CA SER A 74 -20.05 12.22 5.80
C SER A 74 -19.61 11.72 7.17
N TYR A 75 -19.93 10.47 7.51
CA TYR A 75 -19.52 9.84 8.77
C TYR A 75 -18.00 9.72 8.89
N ALA A 76 -17.33 9.28 7.81
CA ALA A 76 -15.87 9.21 7.80
C ALA A 76 -15.25 10.60 8.02
N LEU A 77 -15.76 11.62 7.31
CA LEU A 77 -15.27 13.00 7.38
C LEU A 77 -15.45 13.56 8.79
N GLU A 78 -16.62 13.39 9.40
CA GLU A 78 -16.91 13.87 10.76
C GLU A 78 -15.99 13.23 11.81
N LEU A 79 -15.71 11.92 11.68
CA LEU A 79 -14.83 11.21 12.59
C LEU A 79 -13.36 11.61 12.41
N MET A 80 -12.85 11.64 11.18
CA MET A 80 -11.44 11.96 10.92
C MET A 80 -11.11 13.42 11.21
N THR A 81 -12.10 14.34 11.17
CA THR A 81 -11.86 15.76 11.41
C THR A 81 -12.34 16.19 12.79
N GLY A 82 -13.66 16.23 12.99
CA GLY A 82 -14.28 16.63 14.24
C GLY A 82 -13.91 15.73 15.41
N GLY A 83 -13.96 14.41 15.21
CA GLY A 83 -13.58 13.42 16.23
C GLY A 83 -12.11 13.57 16.66
N VAL A 84 -11.20 13.65 15.69
CA VAL A 84 -9.76 13.89 15.94
C VAL A 84 -9.51 15.22 16.65
N ALA A 85 -10.23 16.29 16.29
CA ALA A 85 -10.06 17.60 16.90
C ALA A 85 -10.43 17.62 18.39
N VAL A 86 -11.52 16.93 18.77
CA VAL A 86 -11.99 16.88 20.17
C VAL A 86 -11.36 15.76 21.00
N ALA A 87 -10.59 14.86 20.38
CA ALA A 87 -9.91 13.76 21.06
C ALA A 87 -8.80 14.22 22.01
N LYS A 88 -8.19 15.37 21.72
CA LYS A 88 -7.12 15.96 22.54
C LYS A 88 -7.71 16.69 23.74
N LYS A 89 -7.06 16.53 24.89
CA LYS A 89 -7.33 17.36 26.09
C LYS A 89 -6.43 18.58 26.14
N HIS A 90 -5.23 18.48 25.56
CA HIS A 90 -4.25 19.56 25.59
C HIS A 90 -4.41 20.47 24.38
N SER A 91 -4.07 21.75 24.58
CA SER A 91 -3.89 22.69 23.48
C SER A 91 -2.40 22.74 23.10
N TYR A 92 -2.10 22.46 21.84
CA TYR A 92 -0.74 22.52 21.32
C TYR A 92 -0.47 23.90 20.70
N ALA A 93 0.63 24.53 21.13
CA ALA A 93 1.09 25.81 20.63
C ALA A 93 2.45 25.65 19.97
N GLY A 94 2.79 26.57 19.08
CA GLY A 94 4.06 26.57 18.34
C GLY A 94 3.87 26.34 16.85
N PHE A 95 5.00 26.21 16.15
CA PHE A 95 5.02 25.97 14.71
C PHE A 95 5.15 24.47 14.44
N THR A 96 4.17 23.90 13.75
CA THR A 96 4.22 22.54 13.23
C THR A 96 4.37 22.62 11.72
N LYS A 97 5.38 21.96 11.17
CA LYS A 97 5.54 21.85 9.71
C LYS A 97 4.66 20.72 9.20
N TYR A 98 3.71 21.05 8.32
CA TYR A 98 2.86 20.06 7.69
C TYR A 98 3.53 19.51 6.42
N SER A 99 3.51 18.19 6.25
CA SER A 99 4.06 17.46 5.13
C SER A 99 2.98 16.75 4.32
N PHE A 100 3.28 16.54 3.04
CA PHE A 100 2.51 15.67 2.17
C PHE A 100 2.59 14.21 2.67
N PRO A 101 1.50 13.42 2.59
CA PRO A 101 1.49 12.03 3.05
C PRO A 101 2.60 11.19 2.44
N ASN A 102 3.52 10.73 3.27
CA ASN A 102 4.65 9.93 2.80
C ASN A 102 4.19 8.55 2.32
N TRP A 103 3.08 8.03 2.88
CA TRP A 103 2.46 6.80 2.42
C TRP A 103 2.14 6.81 0.92
N LEU A 104 1.60 7.92 0.39
CA LEU A 104 1.30 8.04 -1.04
C LEU A 104 2.56 7.95 -1.90
N ARG A 105 3.66 8.59 -1.45
CA ARG A 105 4.97 8.48 -2.12
C ARG A 105 5.49 7.05 -2.13
N ILE A 106 5.42 6.36 -0.98
CA ILE A 106 5.87 4.96 -0.85
C ILE A 106 5.02 4.06 -1.74
N MET A 107 3.71 4.25 -1.76
CA MET A 107 2.78 3.46 -2.58
C MET A 107 2.99 3.68 -4.08
N ALA A 108 3.25 4.92 -4.49
CA ALA A 108 3.60 5.25 -5.87
C ALA A 108 4.94 4.63 -6.28
N ALA A 109 5.99 4.81 -5.49
CA ALA A 109 7.33 4.28 -5.76
C ALA A 109 7.35 2.74 -5.82
N SER A 110 6.56 2.07 -4.98
CA SER A 110 6.48 0.61 -4.96
C SER A 110 5.48 0.02 -5.97
N LYS A 111 4.74 0.83 -6.73
CA LYS A 111 3.67 0.34 -7.63
C LYS A 111 4.18 -0.71 -8.62
N GLN A 112 5.29 -0.41 -9.30
CA GLN A 112 5.87 -1.31 -10.31
C GLN A 112 6.41 -2.60 -9.68
N SER A 113 7.14 -2.49 -8.57
CA SER A 113 7.70 -3.67 -7.89
C SER A 113 6.62 -4.57 -7.32
N ARG A 114 5.52 -4.01 -6.81
CA ARG A 114 4.34 -4.78 -6.37
C ARG A 114 3.66 -5.50 -7.54
N ALA A 115 3.51 -4.85 -8.69
CA ALA A 115 2.95 -5.47 -9.89
C ALA A 115 3.78 -6.68 -10.36
N ILE A 116 5.10 -6.53 -10.45
CA ILE A 116 6.02 -7.62 -10.85
C ILE A 116 5.94 -8.77 -9.84
N LYS A 117 5.95 -8.49 -8.54
CA LYS A 117 5.80 -9.52 -7.50
C LYS A 117 4.48 -10.29 -7.62
N GLU A 118 3.40 -9.60 -7.95
CA GLU A 118 2.07 -10.21 -8.11
C GLU A 118 2.04 -11.15 -9.33
N GLU A 119 2.68 -10.76 -10.44
CA GLU A 119 2.81 -11.60 -11.63
C GLU A 119 3.64 -12.87 -11.34
N ILE A 120 4.78 -12.72 -10.66
CA ILE A 120 5.62 -13.84 -10.21
C ILE A 120 4.80 -14.77 -9.30
N ALA A 121 4.11 -14.21 -8.30
CA ALA A 121 3.29 -14.98 -7.37
C ALA A 121 2.15 -15.72 -8.09
N ALA A 122 1.56 -15.14 -9.13
CA ALA A 122 0.55 -15.79 -9.96
C ALA A 122 1.11 -17.00 -10.74
N LYS A 123 2.32 -16.87 -11.31
CA LYS A 123 3.00 -17.98 -12.03
C LYS A 123 3.41 -19.10 -11.10
N VAL A 124 4.01 -18.76 -9.96
CA VAL A 124 4.40 -19.72 -8.92
C VAL A 124 3.17 -20.43 -8.37
N GLY A 125 2.11 -19.67 -8.04
CA GLY A 125 0.85 -20.22 -7.53
C GLY A 125 0.20 -21.22 -8.49
N ARG A 126 0.25 -20.95 -9.81
CA ARG A 126 -0.27 -21.85 -10.85
C ARG A 126 0.46 -23.19 -10.87
N VAL A 127 1.78 -23.19 -10.76
CA VAL A 127 2.60 -24.41 -10.84
C VAL A 127 2.60 -25.19 -9.51
N MET A 128 2.61 -24.48 -8.38
CA MET A 128 2.67 -25.08 -7.04
C MET A 128 1.29 -25.34 -6.44
N HIS A 129 0.20 -25.04 -7.17
CA HIS A 129 -1.18 -25.17 -6.71
C HIS A 129 -1.45 -24.47 -5.37
N CYS A 130 -0.94 -23.24 -5.19
CA CYS A 130 -1.11 -22.48 -3.96
C CYS A 130 -1.65 -21.07 -4.23
N SER A 131 -2.20 -20.44 -3.20
CA SER A 131 -2.71 -19.08 -3.29
C SER A 131 -1.60 -18.08 -3.59
N ARG A 132 -1.92 -16.95 -4.24
CA ARG A 132 -0.95 -15.88 -4.51
C ARG A 132 -0.28 -15.36 -3.24
N ARG A 133 -1.04 -15.24 -2.16
CA ARG A 133 -0.51 -14.91 -0.83
C ARG A 133 0.57 -15.90 -0.40
N LYS A 134 0.32 -17.20 -0.54
CA LYS A 134 1.29 -18.23 -0.18
C LYS A 134 2.52 -18.18 -1.08
N ALA A 135 2.34 -17.99 -2.39
CA ALA A 135 3.44 -17.83 -3.34
C ALA A 135 4.30 -16.59 -3.03
N MET A 136 3.68 -15.48 -2.60
CA MET A 136 4.36 -14.26 -2.17
C MET A 136 5.24 -14.50 -0.93
N GLU A 137 4.75 -15.26 0.06
CA GLU A 137 5.55 -15.68 1.22
C GLU A 137 6.79 -16.49 0.82
N MET A 138 6.69 -17.26 -0.27
CA MET A 138 7.77 -18.11 -0.77
C MET A 138 8.78 -17.36 -1.67
N LEU A 139 8.52 -16.10 -2.02
CA LEU A 139 9.40 -15.33 -2.93
C LEU A 139 10.89 -15.32 -2.55
N PRO A 140 11.30 -15.23 -1.26
CA PRO A 140 12.71 -15.30 -0.91
C PRO A 140 13.39 -16.60 -1.35
N TYR A 141 12.67 -17.72 -1.34
CA TYR A 141 13.16 -19.01 -1.81
C TYR A 141 13.14 -19.08 -3.34
N ILE A 142 12.04 -18.63 -3.95
CA ILE A 142 11.91 -18.55 -5.42
C ILE A 142 13.04 -17.71 -6.02
N LYS A 143 13.45 -16.63 -5.35
CA LYS A 143 14.58 -15.78 -5.75
C LYS A 143 15.87 -16.58 -5.93
N LYS A 144 16.18 -17.46 -4.97
CA LYS A 144 17.38 -18.33 -5.04
C LYS A 144 17.20 -19.41 -6.10
N MET A 145 16.02 -20.03 -6.17
CA MET A 145 15.74 -21.10 -7.12
C MET A 145 15.71 -20.60 -8.58
N ALA A 146 15.39 -19.33 -8.80
CA ALA A 146 15.36 -18.72 -10.13
C ALA A 146 16.74 -18.60 -10.79
N GLU A 147 17.84 -18.83 -10.05
CA GLU A 147 19.18 -18.95 -10.65
C GLU A 147 19.31 -20.20 -11.54
N HIS A 148 18.50 -21.24 -11.30
CA HIS A 148 18.49 -22.44 -12.12
C HIS A 148 17.55 -22.28 -13.31
N ALA A 149 18.09 -22.38 -14.52
CA ALA A 149 17.35 -22.21 -15.77
C ALA A 149 16.15 -23.16 -15.92
N GLU A 150 16.23 -24.38 -15.39
CA GLU A 150 15.13 -25.35 -15.39
C GLU A 150 13.92 -24.86 -14.60
N ILE A 151 14.18 -24.25 -13.44
CA ILE A 151 13.15 -23.72 -12.55
C ILE A 151 12.53 -22.47 -13.16
N ALA A 152 13.36 -21.58 -13.72
CA ALA A 152 12.91 -20.42 -14.48
C ALA A 152 12.07 -20.81 -15.71
N ALA A 153 12.39 -21.94 -16.36
CA ALA A 153 11.62 -22.50 -17.46
C ALA A 153 10.27 -23.07 -16.97
N LYS A 154 10.27 -23.78 -15.84
CA LYS A 154 9.08 -24.41 -15.24
C LYS A 154 8.03 -23.38 -14.81
N PHE A 155 8.44 -22.29 -14.17
CA PHE A 155 7.53 -21.20 -13.78
C PHE A 155 7.22 -20.22 -14.92
N ASP A 156 7.88 -20.37 -16.07
CA ASP A 156 7.80 -19.47 -17.19
C ASP A 156 8.08 -17.99 -16.86
N PHE A 157 9.18 -17.72 -16.15
CA PHE A 157 9.55 -16.35 -15.81
C PHE A 157 9.95 -15.52 -17.04
N SER A 158 9.47 -14.29 -17.11
CA SER A 158 9.85 -13.31 -18.14
C SER A 158 11.24 -12.73 -17.83
N GLN A 159 11.83 -12.04 -18.80
CA GLN A 159 13.12 -11.36 -18.57
C GLN A 159 13.01 -10.29 -17.48
N GLN A 160 11.91 -9.54 -17.42
CA GLN A 160 11.68 -8.51 -16.40
C GLN A 160 11.54 -9.12 -15.00
N GLU A 161 10.86 -10.27 -14.89
CA GLU A 161 10.71 -10.99 -13.63
C GLU A 161 12.04 -11.58 -13.15
N LEU A 162 12.83 -12.16 -14.07
CA LEU A 162 14.18 -12.64 -13.75
C LEU A 162 15.09 -11.48 -13.33
N GLN A 163 15.04 -10.35 -14.04
CA GLN A 163 15.81 -9.16 -13.65
C GLN A 163 15.41 -8.67 -12.25
N PHE A 164 14.12 -8.72 -11.92
CA PHE A 164 13.64 -8.38 -10.58
C PHE A 164 14.12 -9.36 -9.49
N LEU A 165 14.19 -10.66 -9.81
CA LEU A 165 14.59 -11.70 -8.87
C LEU A 165 16.12 -11.77 -8.70
N ILE A 166 16.88 -11.86 -9.79
CA ILE A 166 18.31 -12.21 -9.75
C ILE A 166 19.22 -11.10 -10.31
N GLY A 167 18.67 -9.98 -10.78
CA GLY A 167 19.46 -8.83 -11.23
C GLY A 167 20.25 -9.15 -12.50
N GLU A 168 21.57 -9.01 -12.42
CA GLU A 168 22.50 -9.13 -13.55
C GLU A 168 22.51 -10.54 -14.19
N LYS A 169 22.35 -11.59 -13.37
CA LYS A 169 22.30 -12.99 -13.82
C LYS A 169 21.08 -13.31 -14.70
N ALA A 170 20.11 -12.39 -14.81
CA ALA A 170 18.89 -12.62 -15.58
C ALA A 170 19.14 -12.93 -17.05
N VAL A 171 20.19 -12.34 -17.65
CA VAL A 171 20.51 -12.56 -19.06
C VAL A 171 21.00 -13.99 -19.28
N GLU A 172 21.95 -14.45 -18.46
CA GLU A 172 22.53 -15.80 -18.52
C GLU A 172 21.45 -16.87 -18.35
N VAL A 173 20.63 -16.75 -17.31
CA VAL A 173 19.54 -17.69 -17.01
C VAL A 173 18.50 -17.71 -18.13
N MET A 174 18.25 -16.57 -18.79
CA MET A 174 17.30 -16.51 -19.89
C MET A 174 17.85 -17.18 -21.16
N GLU A 175 19.15 -17.10 -21.43
CA GLU A 175 19.77 -17.86 -22.52
C GLU A 175 19.75 -19.37 -22.25
N GLU A 176 20.08 -19.77 -21.03
CA GLU A 176 20.02 -21.17 -20.60
C GLU A 176 18.59 -21.71 -20.66
N LYS A 177 17.59 -20.93 -20.21
CA LYS A 177 16.17 -21.29 -20.32
C LYS A 177 15.76 -21.53 -21.78
N LYS A 178 16.28 -20.76 -22.74
CA LYS A 178 16.01 -21.01 -24.18
C LYS A 178 16.61 -22.34 -24.65
N LYS A 179 17.81 -22.71 -24.17
CA LYS A 179 18.44 -24.01 -24.47
C LYS A 179 17.63 -25.17 -23.90
N VAL A 180 17.26 -25.10 -22.61
CA VAL A 180 16.43 -26.11 -21.93
C VAL A 180 15.10 -26.33 -22.66
N ARG A 181 14.44 -25.26 -23.12
CA ARG A 181 13.20 -25.36 -23.91
C ARG A 181 13.39 -26.04 -25.27
N LYS A 182 14.53 -25.84 -25.94
CA LYS A 182 14.84 -26.49 -27.22
C LYS A 182 15.06 -27.99 -27.02
N THR A 183 15.82 -28.38 -26.00
CA THR A 183 16.07 -29.79 -25.65
C THR A 183 14.78 -30.52 -25.29
N ALA A 184 13.93 -29.90 -24.46
CA ALA A 184 12.63 -30.48 -24.08
C ALA A 184 11.68 -30.64 -25.28
N ARG A 185 11.74 -29.73 -26.28
CA ARG A 185 10.97 -29.86 -27.52
C ARG A 185 11.49 -30.99 -28.41
N GLN A 186 12.80 -31.12 -28.57
CA GLN A 186 13.41 -32.20 -29.36
C GLN A 186 13.09 -33.58 -28.79
N GLN A 187 13.15 -33.74 -27.46
CA GLN A 187 12.76 -34.99 -26.81
C GLN A 187 11.28 -35.34 -27.02
N LYS A 188 10.40 -34.34 -27.10
CA LYS A 188 8.96 -34.55 -27.35
C LYS A 188 8.61 -34.93 -28.79
N THR A 189 9.52 -34.70 -29.74
CA THR A 189 9.33 -35.07 -31.16
C THR A 189 9.92 -36.44 -31.50
N LEU A 190 10.75 -37.01 -30.60
CA LEU A 190 11.40 -38.31 -30.75
C LEU A 190 10.58 -39.48 -30.17
N PHE A 191 9.42 -39.18 -29.59
CA PHE A 191 8.40 -40.14 -29.15
C PHE A 191 7.07 -39.79 -29.81
#